data_AF-A0A183UNN0-F1
#
_entry.id   AF-A0A183UNN0-F1
#
_cell.length_a   1.000
_cell.length_b   1.000
_cell.length_c   1.000
_cell.angle_alpha   90.00
_cell.angle_beta   90.00
_cell.angle_gamma   90.00
#
_symmetry.space_group_name_H-M   'P 1'
#
loop_
_entity.id
_entity.type
_entity.pdbx_description
1 polymer ?
#
loop_
_entity_poly.entity_id
_entity_poly.type
_entity_poly.pdbx_seq_one_letter_code
_entity_poly.pdbx_strand_id
1 'polypeptide(L)'
;MVASEVYRKLDHMLHYMFPNNCYNEMLIKLNVFDLKCEQNDNLIVLLSYRRFAADCSSLVLSRLLGLAVTAGSLMLFVPQIIKIQVARSGAGISLPSQLLGLLSCFATAAYSYASNFVFSQWGDSLFVAIQMAIIIMQILYFSTFSAYAFAFLAFCWAVTFAVIGNYIPFAVLAALQAVTIPLVVVSKFLQIHANFHDGSTGQLSLISVGLQFGGCIARVFTSVKETGDALVIGMYVISTIMNGIILAQIFWYWNADAKKQKKHYSAFRGTLLGMGRISALTRRFSLRFLEYWKNIGSDYKAVCIDIISDSKKKPLKSAAIGAALAALAYAYKTNPNERDMLNTLTERRQAMVLLPNSIHNAESDRALTSRTLYLNQHRLEHIDCYFFSLALRRPHDKHVQVYHSQDPNLRNSWWRDLWGSIVDVGAFGRWYYLNRSFENYDINEDEFIEHTNDSTS
;
A
#
# COMPACT_ATOMS: atom_id res chain seq x y z
N MET A 1 12.72 22.71 11.62
CA MET A 1 11.35 22.42 11.16
C MET A 1 11.24 21.11 10.37
N VAL A 2 12.11 20.78 9.41
CA VAL A 2 12.12 19.44 8.78
C VAL A 2 12.32 18.33 9.83
N ALA A 3 13.17 18.58 10.82
CA ALA A 3 13.44 17.64 11.91
C ALA A 3 12.19 17.25 12.71
N SER A 4 11.23 18.15 12.97
CA SER A 4 10.04 17.85 13.79
C SER A 4 8.95 17.10 13.04
N GLU A 5 8.78 17.34 11.73
CA GLU A 5 7.85 16.57 10.90
C GLU A 5 8.41 15.18 10.59
N VAL A 6 9.72 15.10 10.35
CA VAL A 6 10.44 13.82 10.30
C VAL A 6 10.28 13.10 11.63
N TYR A 7 10.46 13.78 12.77
CA TYR A 7 10.29 13.17 14.09
C TYR A 7 8.86 12.65 14.31
N ARG A 8 7.83 13.40 13.91
CA ARG A 8 6.43 12.98 14.03
C ARG A 8 6.12 11.78 13.14
N LYS A 9 6.57 11.78 11.88
CA LYS A 9 6.42 10.62 10.99
C LYS A 9 7.22 9.42 11.49
N LEU A 10 8.41 9.65 12.02
CA LEU A 10 9.24 8.63 12.64
C LEU A 10 8.56 8.07 13.88
N ASP A 11 7.96 8.91 14.71
CA ASP A 11 7.25 8.52 15.94
C ASP A 11 5.98 7.71 15.62
N HIS A 12 5.20 8.10 14.60
CA HIS A 12 4.09 7.29 14.11
C HIS A 12 4.56 5.95 13.52
N MET A 13 5.65 5.94 12.75
CA MET A 13 6.27 4.71 12.22
C MET A 13 6.78 3.81 13.35
N LEU A 14 7.39 4.41 14.38
CA LEU A 14 7.88 3.74 15.57
C LEU A 14 6.73 3.14 16.37
N HIS A 15 5.67 3.88 16.68
CA HIS A 15 4.48 3.35 17.35
C HIS A 15 3.76 2.27 16.52
N TYR A 16 3.82 2.37 15.19
CA TYR A 16 3.36 1.28 14.32
C TYR A 16 4.30 0.06 14.40
N MET A 17 5.63 0.21 14.41
CA MET A 17 6.53 -0.94 14.53
C MET A 17 6.55 -1.55 15.93
N PHE A 18 6.33 -0.74 16.97
CA PHE A 18 6.35 -1.09 18.39
C PHE A 18 4.94 -0.92 18.98
N PRO A 19 4.02 -1.87 18.73
CA PRO A 19 2.66 -1.80 19.24
C PRO A 19 2.61 -1.94 20.78
N ASN A 20 1.55 -1.38 21.40
CA ASN A 20 1.32 -1.36 22.85
C ASN A 20 2.45 -0.65 23.64
N ASN A 21 2.59 -0.95 24.93
CA ASN A 21 3.65 -0.40 25.80
C ASN A 21 5.07 -0.85 25.41
N CYS A 22 5.25 -1.61 24.33
CA CYS A 22 6.55 -2.05 23.86
C CYS A 22 7.44 -0.89 23.41
N TYR A 23 6.88 0.23 22.93
CA TYR A 23 7.67 1.42 22.56
C TYR A 23 8.41 2.00 23.79
N ASN A 24 7.69 2.25 24.88
CA ASN A 24 8.26 2.80 26.11
C ASN A 24 9.24 1.81 26.79
N GLU A 25 8.98 0.51 26.74
CA GLU A 25 9.84 -0.50 27.38
C GLU A 25 11.09 -0.87 26.54
N MET A 26 11.01 -0.94 25.20
CA MET A 26 12.17 -1.27 24.37
C MET A 26 13.09 -0.10 24.02
N LEU A 27 12.61 1.15 23.98
CA LEU A 27 13.44 2.29 23.59
C LEU A 27 13.86 3.18 24.77
N ILE A 28 13.04 3.29 25.82
CA ILE A 28 13.37 4.13 26.99
C ILE A 28 14.11 3.32 28.07
N LYS A 29 13.82 2.02 28.21
CA LYS A 29 14.46 1.15 29.23
C LYS A 29 15.56 0.22 28.71
N LEU A 30 15.68 0.05 27.39
CA LEU A 30 16.63 -0.86 26.77
C LEU A 30 17.81 -0.08 26.17
N ASN A 31 18.77 0.26 27.04
CA ASN A 31 20.15 0.43 26.62
C ASN A 31 20.62 -0.98 26.21
N VAL A 32 20.61 -1.28 24.90
CA VAL A 32 20.83 -2.62 24.30
C VAL A 32 22.19 -3.27 24.66
N PHE A 33 23.03 -2.62 25.46
CA PHE A 33 24.31 -3.15 25.95
C PHE A 33 24.53 -3.17 27.47
N ASP A 34 23.56 -2.76 28.30
CA ASP A 34 23.80 -2.74 29.76
C ASP A 34 22.90 -3.71 30.52
N LEU A 35 23.44 -4.93 30.72
CA LEU A 35 23.00 -5.88 31.73
C LEU A 35 23.43 -5.38 33.12
N LYS A 36 22.75 -4.38 33.67
CA LYS A 36 22.80 -4.05 35.09
C LYS A 36 21.40 -3.82 35.62
N CYS A 37 20.76 -4.91 36.04
CA CYS A 37 19.64 -4.80 36.98
C CYS A 37 20.22 -4.76 38.38
N GLU A 38 19.89 -3.67 39.09
CA GLU A 38 20.18 -3.46 40.49
C GLU A 38 19.46 -4.51 41.36
N GLN A 39 20.16 -4.89 42.43
CA GLN A 39 19.94 -6.12 43.18
C GLN A 39 18.89 -5.92 44.28
N ASN A 40 17.61 -5.79 43.94
CA ASN A 40 16.55 -5.88 44.95
C ASN A 40 15.09 -6.14 44.49
N ASP A 41 14.86 -6.66 43.28
CA ASP A 41 13.50 -7.00 42.85
C ASP A 41 13.18 -8.50 42.91
N ASN A 42 12.01 -8.82 43.47
CA ASN A 42 11.46 -10.16 43.60
C ASN A 42 11.56 -10.97 42.28
N LEU A 43 11.99 -12.24 42.35
CA LEU A 43 12.19 -13.15 41.21
C LEU A 43 10.98 -13.22 40.24
N ILE A 44 9.76 -13.06 40.76
CA ILE A 44 8.52 -13.06 39.97
C ILE A 44 8.44 -11.83 39.04
N VAL A 45 8.89 -10.66 39.50
CA VAL A 45 8.91 -9.41 38.73
C VAL A 45 9.92 -9.52 37.59
N LEU A 46 11.11 -10.04 37.86
CA LEU A 46 12.14 -10.32 36.85
C LEU A 46 11.68 -11.34 35.80
N LEU A 47 10.97 -12.39 36.20
CA LEU A 47 10.41 -13.38 35.26
C LEU A 47 9.28 -12.78 34.42
N SER A 48 8.39 -11.96 35.00
CA SER A 48 7.36 -11.25 34.24
C SER A 48 7.94 -10.24 33.25
N TYR A 49 9.00 -9.52 33.63
CA TYR A 49 9.70 -8.56 32.78
C TYR A 49 10.42 -9.25 31.62
N ARG A 50 11.14 -10.35 31.90
CA ARG A 50 11.83 -11.14 30.86
C ARG A 50 10.84 -11.76 29.88
N ARG A 51 9.66 -12.19 30.35
CA ARG A 51 8.60 -12.72 29.50
C ARG A 51 7.98 -11.63 28.63
N PHE A 52 7.70 -10.47 29.20
CA PHE A 52 7.17 -9.31 28.49
C PHE A 52 8.14 -8.78 27.42
N ALA A 53 9.45 -8.69 27.73
CA ALA A 53 10.48 -8.30 26.77
C ALA A 53 10.62 -9.32 25.62
N ALA A 54 10.53 -10.62 25.93
CA ALA A 54 10.51 -11.67 24.91
C ALA A 54 9.28 -11.56 23.99
N ASP A 55 8.10 -11.28 24.56
CA ASP A 55 6.86 -11.10 23.80
C ASP A 55 6.92 -9.87 22.87
N CYS A 56 7.39 -8.72 23.37
CA CYS A 56 7.61 -7.50 22.57
C CYS A 56 8.59 -7.73 21.41
N SER A 57 9.72 -8.41 21.65
CA SER A 57 10.70 -8.69 20.58
C SER A 57 10.11 -9.58 19.47
N SER A 58 9.28 -10.57 19.84
CA SER A 58 8.59 -11.44 18.89
C SER A 58 7.54 -10.69 18.06
N LEU A 59 6.89 -9.68 18.64
CA LEU A 59 5.86 -8.88 17.99
C LEU A 59 6.46 -7.84 17.02
N VAL A 60 7.57 -7.21 17.42
CA VAL A 60 8.35 -6.32 16.52
C VAL A 60 8.90 -7.11 15.34
N LEU A 61 9.44 -8.32 15.60
CA LEU A 61 9.90 -9.22 14.54
C LEU A 61 8.76 -9.59 13.58
N SER A 62 7.57 -9.88 14.11
CA SER A 62 6.37 -10.15 13.31
C SER A 62 6.05 -8.96 12.38
N ARG A 63 6.02 -7.74 12.91
CA ARG A 63 5.71 -6.55 12.11
C ARG A 63 6.75 -6.27 11.03
N LEU A 64 8.03 -6.40 11.35
CA LEU A 64 9.10 -6.26 10.36
C LEU A 64 8.99 -7.31 9.25
N LEU A 65 8.69 -8.55 9.62
CA LEU A 65 8.52 -9.64 8.67
C LEU A 65 7.30 -9.44 7.77
N GLY A 66 6.15 -9.05 8.33
CA GLY A 66 4.94 -8.74 7.58
C GLY A 66 5.10 -7.56 6.63
N LEU A 67 5.77 -6.48 7.07
CA LEU A 67 6.12 -5.35 6.22
C LEU A 67 7.11 -5.74 5.12
N ALA A 68 8.10 -6.59 5.39
CA ALA A 68 9.03 -7.08 4.38
C ALA A 68 8.32 -7.92 3.32
N VAL A 69 7.39 -8.81 3.72
CA VAL A 69 6.57 -9.59 2.78
C VAL A 69 5.68 -8.66 1.95
N THR A 70 5.05 -7.68 2.60
CA THR A 70 4.21 -6.67 1.92
C THR A 70 5.03 -5.85 0.91
N ALA A 71 6.23 -5.41 1.28
CA ALA A 71 7.13 -4.68 0.38
C ALA A 71 7.57 -5.55 -0.81
N GLY A 72 7.89 -6.82 -0.58
CA GLY A 72 8.22 -7.76 -1.66
C GLY A 72 7.06 -7.98 -2.63
N SER A 73 5.82 -7.97 -2.13
CA SER A 73 4.61 -8.20 -2.93
C SER A 73 4.39 -7.14 -4.02
N LEU A 74 4.82 -5.89 -3.79
CA LEU A 74 4.72 -4.77 -4.74
C LEU A 74 5.47 -5.05 -6.05
N MET A 75 6.49 -5.91 -6.02
CA MET A 75 7.36 -6.16 -7.16
C MET A 75 7.02 -7.46 -7.91
N LEU A 76 6.24 -8.37 -7.30
CA LEU A 76 6.06 -9.74 -7.78
C LEU A 76 5.58 -9.84 -9.24
N PHE A 77 4.55 -9.07 -9.60
CA PHE A 77 3.90 -9.18 -10.91
C PHE A 77 4.24 -8.04 -11.86
N VAL A 78 5.05 -7.07 -11.41
CA VAL A 78 5.49 -5.92 -12.22
C VAL A 78 6.17 -6.35 -13.53
N PRO A 79 7.09 -7.34 -13.56
CA PRO A 79 7.67 -7.80 -14.81
C PRO A 79 6.62 -8.35 -15.78
N GLN A 80 5.62 -9.08 -15.28
CA GLN A 80 4.56 -9.66 -16.09
C GLN A 80 3.64 -8.59 -16.68
N ILE A 81 3.24 -7.59 -15.88
CA ILE A 81 2.44 -6.43 -16.32
C ILE A 81 3.13 -5.72 -17.49
N ILE A 82 4.44 -5.50 -17.38
CA ILE A 82 5.17 -4.79 -18.42
C ILE A 82 5.35 -5.67 -19.66
N LYS A 83 5.65 -6.96 -19.50
CA LYS A 83 5.74 -7.90 -20.63
C LYS A 83 4.46 -7.95 -21.47
N ILE A 84 3.28 -8.02 -20.83
CA ILE A 84 1.98 -8.00 -21.55
C ILE A 84 1.78 -6.67 -22.27
N GLN A 85 2.12 -5.56 -21.62
CA GLN A 85 1.97 -4.22 -22.19
C GLN A 85 2.87 -4.00 -23.42
N VAL A 86 4.13 -4.48 -23.36
CA VAL A 86 5.10 -4.41 -24.46
C VAL A 86 4.68 -5.35 -25.60
N ALA A 87 4.31 -6.58 -25.28
CA ALA A 87 3.87 -7.56 -26.28
C ALA A 87 2.51 -7.20 -26.91
N ARG A 88 1.72 -6.32 -26.27
CA ARG A 88 0.34 -5.96 -26.67
C ARG A 88 -0.56 -7.19 -26.85
N SER A 89 -0.31 -8.24 -26.07
CA SER A 89 -1.00 -9.51 -26.16
C SER A 89 -0.88 -10.28 -24.86
N GLY A 90 -1.98 -10.91 -24.44
CA GLY A 90 -2.03 -11.85 -23.31
C GLY A 90 -1.86 -13.33 -23.71
N ALA A 91 -1.42 -13.61 -24.94
CA ALA A 91 -1.30 -14.97 -25.45
C ALA A 91 -0.38 -15.84 -24.57
N GLY A 92 -0.81 -17.06 -24.25
CA GLY A 92 -0.09 -17.99 -23.38
C GLY A 92 -0.40 -17.84 -21.88
N ILE A 93 -1.20 -16.84 -21.47
CA ILE A 93 -1.63 -16.66 -20.08
C ILE A 93 -3.09 -17.08 -19.94
N SER A 94 -3.37 -18.01 -19.02
CA SER A 94 -4.72 -18.50 -18.76
C SER A 94 -5.56 -17.49 -17.97
N LEU A 95 -6.56 -16.88 -18.62
CA LEU A 95 -7.49 -15.94 -17.99
C LEU A 95 -8.24 -16.53 -16.78
N PRO A 96 -8.79 -17.77 -16.82
CA PRO A 96 -9.44 -18.38 -15.65
C PRO A 96 -8.50 -18.52 -14.44
N SER A 97 -7.23 -18.86 -14.67
CA SER A 97 -6.24 -18.96 -13.60
C SER A 97 -5.96 -17.60 -12.96
N GLN A 98 -5.87 -16.53 -13.75
CA GLN A 98 -5.68 -15.17 -13.23
C GLN A 98 -6.91 -14.71 -12.43
N LEU A 99 -8.13 -15.00 -12.91
CA LEU A 99 -9.37 -14.67 -12.20
C LEU A 99 -9.48 -15.38 -10.84
N LEU A 100 -9.16 -16.68 -10.78
CA LEU A 100 -9.12 -17.41 -9.51
C LEU A 100 -8.05 -16.87 -8.56
N GLY A 101 -6.89 -16.46 -9.10
CA GLY A 101 -5.85 -15.81 -8.32
C GLY A 101 -6.29 -14.45 -7.74
N LEU A 102 -7.01 -13.64 -8.53
CA LEU A 102 -7.60 -12.39 -8.06
C LEU A 102 -8.64 -12.65 -6.97
N LEU A 103 -9.55 -13.59 -7.19
CA LEU A 103 -10.58 -13.95 -6.19
C LEU A 103 -9.93 -14.35 -4.86
N SER A 104 -8.88 -15.18 -4.90
CA SER A 104 -8.15 -15.62 -3.72
C SER A 104 -7.53 -14.45 -2.95
N CYS A 105 -6.76 -13.59 -3.62
CA CYS A 105 -6.06 -12.49 -2.95
C CYS A 105 -7.03 -11.40 -2.48
N PHE A 106 -8.09 -11.13 -3.26
CA PHE A 106 -9.13 -10.18 -2.89
C PHE A 106 -9.94 -10.68 -1.68
N ALA A 107 -10.33 -11.95 -1.64
CA ALA A 107 -11.04 -12.53 -0.49
C ALA A 107 -10.21 -12.41 0.80
N THR A 108 -8.90 -12.69 0.73
CA THR A 108 -7.98 -12.54 1.87
C THR A 108 -7.86 -11.11 2.33
N ALA A 109 -7.73 -10.15 1.41
CA ALA A 109 -7.66 -8.73 1.73
C ALA A 109 -8.99 -8.22 2.33
N ALA A 110 -10.13 -8.55 1.72
CA ALA A 110 -11.45 -8.10 2.14
C ALA A 110 -11.85 -8.66 3.52
N TYR A 111 -11.61 -9.96 3.76
CA TYR A 111 -11.85 -10.58 5.06
C TYR A 111 -10.97 -9.98 6.15
N SER A 112 -9.67 -9.78 5.87
CA SER A 112 -8.72 -9.22 6.84
C SER A 112 -9.03 -7.75 7.17
N TYR A 113 -9.46 -6.98 6.17
CA TYR A 113 -9.94 -5.61 6.35
C TYR A 113 -11.20 -5.58 7.24
N ALA A 114 -12.21 -6.40 6.92
CA ALA A 114 -13.45 -6.48 7.69
C ALA A 114 -13.23 -7.01 9.13
N SER A 115 -12.20 -7.83 9.34
CA SER A 115 -11.80 -8.33 10.66
C SER A 115 -10.95 -7.34 11.46
N ASN A 116 -10.69 -6.13 10.92
CA ASN A 116 -9.85 -5.09 11.52
C ASN A 116 -8.41 -5.54 11.84
N PHE A 117 -7.84 -6.41 11.00
CA PHE A 117 -6.44 -6.81 11.16
C PHE A 117 -5.48 -5.70 10.75
N VAL A 118 -4.29 -5.71 11.37
CA VAL A 118 -3.20 -4.78 11.07
C VAL A 118 -2.80 -4.88 9.60
N PHE A 119 -2.55 -3.73 8.95
CA PHE A 119 -2.21 -3.66 7.53
C PHE A 119 -1.04 -4.57 7.13
N SER A 120 -0.02 -4.71 7.99
CA SER A 120 1.15 -5.60 7.79
C SER A 120 0.77 -7.04 7.43
N GLN A 121 -0.39 -7.49 7.90
CA GLN A 121 -0.84 -8.87 7.77
C GLN A 121 -1.56 -9.17 6.45
N TRP A 122 -2.17 -8.17 5.82
CA TRP A 122 -2.99 -8.37 4.62
C TRP A 122 -2.62 -7.46 3.45
N GLY A 123 -1.71 -6.50 3.67
CA GLY A 123 -1.27 -5.54 2.66
C GLY A 123 -0.62 -6.20 1.45
N ASP A 124 0.06 -7.32 1.63
CA ASP A 124 0.57 -8.12 0.51
C ASP A 124 -0.55 -8.61 -0.42
N SER A 125 -1.65 -9.11 0.15
CA SER A 125 -2.79 -9.64 -0.60
C SER A 125 -3.51 -8.51 -1.33
N LEU A 126 -3.57 -7.32 -0.73
CA LEU A 126 -4.06 -6.10 -1.39
C LEU A 126 -3.21 -5.74 -2.62
N PHE A 127 -1.88 -5.62 -2.46
CA PHE A 127 -1.01 -5.23 -3.57
C PHE A 127 -0.96 -6.29 -4.68
N VAL A 128 -1.04 -7.57 -4.33
CA VAL A 128 -1.17 -8.65 -5.31
C VAL A 128 -2.51 -8.58 -6.03
N ALA A 129 -3.63 -8.35 -5.31
CA ALA A 129 -4.95 -8.21 -5.93
C ALA A 129 -4.99 -7.06 -6.93
N ILE A 130 -4.39 -5.90 -6.60
CA ILE A 130 -4.27 -4.76 -7.52
C ILE A 130 -3.50 -5.14 -8.78
N GLN A 131 -2.33 -5.78 -8.62
CA GLN A 131 -1.51 -6.21 -9.75
C GLN A 131 -2.22 -7.26 -10.63
N MET A 132 -2.93 -8.21 -10.02
CA MET A 132 -3.71 -9.23 -10.72
C MET A 132 -4.89 -8.62 -11.48
N ALA A 133 -5.58 -7.63 -10.90
CA ALA A 133 -6.64 -6.89 -11.58
C ALA A 133 -6.10 -6.15 -12.81
N ILE A 134 -4.90 -5.53 -12.71
CA ILE A 134 -4.23 -4.89 -13.86
C ILE A 134 -3.90 -5.92 -14.94
N ILE A 135 -3.35 -7.09 -14.57
CA ILE A 135 -3.04 -8.17 -15.52
C ILE A 135 -4.30 -8.63 -16.25
N ILE A 136 -5.38 -8.93 -15.53
CA ILE A 136 -6.65 -9.38 -16.12
C ILE A 136 -7.21 -8.31 -17.05
N MET A 137 -7.20 -7.04 -16.62
CA MET A 137 -7.63 -5.93 -17.46
C MET A 137 -6.81 -5.83 -18.74
N GLN A 138 -5.48 -5.98 -18.69
CA GLN A 138 -4.63 -5.97 -19.88
C GLN A 138 -4.90 -7.16 -20.81
N ILE A 139 -5.09 -8.36 -20.25
CA ILE A 139 -5.45 -9.56 -21.02
C ILE A 139 -6.78 -9.33 -21.77
N LEU A 140 -7.81 -8.83 -21.08
CA LEU A 140 -9.10 -8.52 -21.68
C LEU A 140 -8.97 -7.41 -22.74
N TYR A 141 -8.26 -6.33 -22.43
CA TYR A 141 -8.11 -5.16 -23.29
C TYR A 141 -7.40 -5.46 -24.61
N PHE A 142 -6.38 -6.32 -24.59
CA PHE A 142 -5.64 -6.75 -25.79
C PHE A 142 -6.23 -7.99 -26.47
N SER A 143 -7.36 -8.49 -25.99
CA SER A 143 -8.11 -9.58 -26.62
C SER A 143 -9.30 -9.05 -27.43
N THR A 144 -10.01 -9.95 -28.11
CA THR A 144 -11.30 -9.66 -28.77
C THR A 144 -12.39 -9.19 -27.79
N PHE A 145 -12.20 -9.41 -26.48
CA PHE A 145 -13.12 -9.05 -25.41
C PHE A 145 -12.83 -7.68 -24.78
N SER A 146 -12.20 -6.75 -25.52
CA SER A 146 -11.77 -5.44 -25.00
C SER A 146 -12.91 -4.63 -24.33
N ALA A 147 -14.15 -4.76 -24.82
CA ALA A 147 -15.33 -4.13 -24.22
C ALA A 147 -15.58 -4.54 -22.76
N TYR A 148 -15.22 -5.78 -22.39
CA TYR A 148 -15.40 -6.30 -21.02
C TYR A 148 -14.32 -5.80 -20.06
N ALA A 149 -13.21 -5.22 -20.54
CA ALA A 149 -12.14 -4.72 -19.68
C ALA A 149 -12.62 -3.56 -18.78
N PHE A 150 -13.42 -2.63 -19.32
CA PHE A 150 -14.00 -1.54 -18.54
C PHE A 150 -15.08 -2.02 -17.57
N ALA A 151 -15.91 -2.97 -18.00
CA ALA A 151 -16.91 -3.60 -17.12
C ALA A 151 -16.25 -4.33 -15.94
N PHE A 152 -15.15 -5.04 -16.19
CA PHE A 152 -14.35 -5.70 -15.17
C PHE A 152 -13.73 -4.70 -14.18
N LEU A 153 -13.18 -3.59 -14.66
CA LEU A 153 -12.64 -2.53 -13.80
C LEU A 153 -13.74 -1.91 -12.93
N ALA A 154 -14.89 -1.58 -13.51
CA ALA A 154 -16.04 -1.06 -12.79
C ALA A 154 -16.54 -2.05 -11.74
N PHE A 155 -16.58 -3.35 -12.06
CA PHE A 155 -16.91 -4.41 -11.12
C PHE A 155 -15.94 -4.47 -9.95
N CYS A 156 -14.61 -4.46 -10.21
CA CYS A 156 -13.60 -4.47 -9.15
C CYS A 156 -13.75 -3.26 -8.21
N TRP A 157 -13.98 -2.07 -8.78
CA TRP A 157 -14.23 -0.85 -8.02
C TRP A 157 -15.51 -0.94 -7.18
N ALA A 158 -16.62 -1.41 -7.77
CA ALA A 158 -17.90 -1.56 -7.08
C ALA A 158 -17.80 -2.54 -5.91
N VAL A 159 -17.17 -3.70 -6.09
CA VAL A 159 -16.98 -4.67 -5.00
C VAL A 159 -16.08 -4.12 -3.90
N THR A 160 -15.02 -3.38 -4.24
CA THR A 160 -14.14 -2.74 -3.25
C THR A 160 -14.92 -1.72 -2.40
N PHE A 161 -15.73 -0.86 -3.03
CA PHE A 161 -16.60 0.06 -2.30
C PHE A 161 -17.67 -0.64 -1.48
N ALA A 162 -18.21 -1.76 -1.97
CA ALA A 162 -19.17 -2.56 -1.22
C ALA A 162 -18.57 -3.12 0.08
N VAL A 163 -17.30 -3.57 0.04
CA VAL A 163 -16.56 -4.02 1.23
C VAL A 163 -16.31 -2.85 2.19
N ILE A 164 -15.75 -1.73 1.69
CA ILE A 164 -15.43 -0.56 2.53
C ILE A 164 -16.70 0.05 3.16
N GLY A 165 -17.81 0.07 2.41
CA GLY A 165 -19.10 0.58 2.87
C GLY A 165 -19.88 -0.38 3.77
N ASN A 166 -19.30 -1.54 4.14
CA ASN A 166 -19.96 -2.59 4.93
C ASN A 166 -21.31 -3.08 4.36
N TYR A 167 -21.47 -3.03 3.03
CA TYR A 167 -22.68 -3.52 2.36
C TYR A 167 -22.71 -5.05 2.24
N ILE A 168 -21.56 -5.71 2.34
CA ILE A 168 -21.42 -7.17 2.28
C ILE A 168 -21.37 -7.73 3.72
N PRO A 169 -22.28 -8.65 4.10
CA PRO A 169 -22.25 -9.27 5.42
C PRO A 169 -20.95 -10.02 5.68
N PHE A 170 -20.44 -9.95 6.91
CA PHE A 170 -19.20 -10.61 7.32
C PHE A 170 -19.19 -12.11 7.01
N ALA A 171 -20.33 -12.80 7.15
CA ALA A 171 -20.45 -14.23 6.83
C ALA A 171 -20.09 -14.56 5.38
N VAL A 172 -20.42 -13.67 4.43
CA VAL A 172 -20.08 -13.84 3.02
C VAL A 172 -18.57 -13.68 2.81
N LEU A 173 -17.95 -12.69 3.47
CA LEU A 173 -16.50 -12.49 3.41
C LEU A 173 -15.74 -13.66 4.04
N ALA A 174 -16.21 -14.19 5.17
CA ALA A 174 -15.65 -15.36 5.82
C ALA A 174 -15.80 -16.62 4.95
N ALA A 175 -16.94 -16.81 4.28
CA ALA A 175 -17.14 -17.90 3.33
C ALA A 175 -16.22 -17.78 2.11
N LEU A 176 -16.07 -16.56 1.55
CA LEU A 176 -15.13 -16.30 0.46
C LEU A 176 -13.69 -16.63 0.89
N GLN A 177 -13.29 -16.23 2.09
CA GLN A 177 -11.98 -16.58 2.63
C GLN A 177 -11.83 -18.09 2.82
N ALA A 178 -12.85 -18.78 3.34
CA ALA A 178 -12.85 -20.23 3.50
C ALA A 178 -12.71 -20.97 2.16
N VAL A 179 -13.29 -20.44 1.07
CA VAL A 179 -13.15 -21.00 -0.29
C VAL A 179 -11.72 -20.86 -0.84
N THR A 180 -10.91 -19.93 -0.33
CA THR A 180 -9.50 -19.82 -0.78
C THR A 180 -8.66 -21.02 -0.32
N ILE A 181 -9.02 -21.64 0.81
CA ILE A 181 -8.33 -22.82 1.35
C ILE A 181 -8.38 -23.99 0.36
N PRO A 182 -9.54 -24.51 -0.09
CA PRO A 182 -9.60 -25.61 -1.05
C PRO A 182 -8.97 -25.23 -2.40
N LEU A 183 -9.05 -23.97 -2.85
CA LEU A 183 -8.38 -23.54 -4.09
C LEU A 183 -6.85 -23.72 -4.02
N VAL A 184 -6.23 -23.28 -2.92
CA VAL A 184 -4.79 -23.45 -2.70
C VAL A 184 -4.43 -24.94 -2.58
N VAL A 185 -5.23 -25.72 -1.84
CA VAL A 185 -5.01 -27.16 -1.67
C VAL A 185 -5.06 -27.89 -3.00
N VAL A 186 -6.09 -27.67 -3.82
CA VAL A 186 -6.23 -28.31 -5.13
C VAL A 186 -5.07 -27.94 -6.05
N SER A 187 -4.69 -26.65 -6.10
CA SER A 187 -3.56 -26.19 -6.92
C SER A 187 -2.25 -26.90 -6.53
N LYS A 188 -1.96 -27.00 -5.23
CA LYS A 188 -0.73 -27.65 -4.74
C LYS A 188 -0.80 -29.16 -4.87
N PHE A 189 -1.97 -29.76 -4.67
CA PHE A 189 -2.18 -31.20 -4.83
C PHE A 189 -1.93 -31.64 -6.27
N LEU A 190 -2.47 -30.91 -7.26
CA LEU A 190 -2.21 -31.19 -8.68
C LEU A 190 -0.71 -31.13 -8.99
N GLN A 191 0.01 -30.17 -8.42
CA GLN A 191 1.46 -30.05 -8.57
C GLN A 191 2.22 -31.21 -7.92
N ILE A 192 1.84 -31.63 -6.71
CA ILE A 192 2.44 -32.77 -6.01
C ILE A 192 2.23 -34.07 -6.79
N HIS A 193 1.01 -34.27 -7.30
CA HIS A 193 0.65 -35.45 -8.08
C HIS A 193 1.42 -35.51 -9.40
N ALA A 194 1.51 -34.39 -10.12
CA ALA A 194 2.29 -34.30 -11.36
C ALA A 194 3.78 -34.64 -11.11
N ASN A 195 4.40 -34.06 -10.08
CA ASN A 195 5.79 -34.37 -9.73
C ASN A 195 6.00 -35.86 -9.39
N PHE A 196 5.02 -36.48 -8.74
CA PHE A 196 5.08 -37.90 -8.38
C PHE A 196 4.94 -38.79 -9.62
N HIS A 197 3.95 -38.49 -10.48
CA HIS A 197 3.70 -39.21 -11.72
C HIS A 197 4.91 -39.12 -12.68
N ASP A 198 5.51 -37.94 -12.81
CA ASP A 198 6.62 -37.69 -13.73
C ASP A 198 7.97 -38.14 -13.17
N GLY A 199 8.02 -38.56 -11.89
CA GLY A 199 9.24 -39.01 -11.21
C GLY A 199 10.40 -38.00 -11.23
N SER A 200 10.09 -36.73 -11.48
CA SER A 200 11.03 -35.62 -11.63
C SER A 200 10.33 -34.32 -11.27
N THR A 201 11.11 -33.31 -10.86
CA THR A 201 10.53 -31.99 -10.52
C THR A 201 10.54 -31.01 -11.69
N GLY A 202 11.01 -31.45 -12.87
CA GLY A 202 10.93 -30.71 -14.12
C GLY A 202 11.65 -29.35 -14.05
N GLN A 203 10.90 -28.27 -14.32
CA GLN A 203 11.41 -26.88 -14.28
C GLN A 203 11.19 -26.18 -12.94
N LEU A 204 10.76 -26.90 -11.90
CA LEU A 204 10.45 -26.30 -10.61
C LEU A 204 11.71 -25.78 -9.92
N SER A 205 11.74 -24.49 -9.62
CA SER A 205 12.90 -23.86 -8.96
C SER A 205 12.90 -24.18 -7.46
N LEU A 206 13.97 -24.83 -6.98
CA LEU A 206 14.22 -25.04 -5.54
C LEU A 206 14.07 -23.76 -4.73
N ILE A 207 14.54 -22.63 -5.28
CA ILE A 207 14.51 -21.35 -4.57
C ILE A 207 13.11 -20.80 -4.50
N SER A 208 12.34 -20.87 -5.59
CA SER A 208 10.96 -20.42 -5.60
C SER A 208 10.11 -21.22 -4.60
N VAL A 209 10.27 -22.54 -4.57
CA VAL A 209 9.54 -23.41 -3.63
C VAL A 209 10.03 -23.20 -2.19
N GLY A 210 11.34 -23.04 -1.98
CA GLY A 210 11.91 -22.72 -0.67
C GLY A 210 11.42 -21.38 -0.12
N LEU A 211 11.33 -20.35 -0.97
CA LEU A 211 10.78 -19.04 -0.61
C LEU A 211 9.28 -19.11 -0.32
N GLN A 212 8.50 -19.89 -1.10
CA GLN A 212 7.09 -20.11 -0.81
C GLN A 212 6.88 -20.83 0.53
N PHE A 213 7.68 -21.85 0.82
CA PHE A 213 7.65 -22.55 2.10
C PHE A 213 8.02 -21.62 3.27
N GLY A 214 9.16 -20.91 3.17
CA GLY A 214 9.62 -19.97 4.19
C GLY A 214 8.63 -18.80 4.39
N GLY A 215 8.05 -18.29 3.31
CA GLY A 215 7.01 -17.25 3.35
C GLY A 215 5.73 -17.73 4.04
N CYS A 216 5.31 -18.98 3.83
CA CYS A 216 4.16 -19.54 4.55
C CYS A 216 4.46 -19.72 6.05
N ILE A 217 5.67 -20.16 6.42
CA ILE A 217 6.09 -20.23 7.84
C ILE A 217 6.07 -18.85 8.48
N ALA A 218 6.66 -17.86 7.80
CA ALA A 218 6.64 -16.47 8.22
C ALA A 218 5.19 -16.01 8.47
N ARG A 219 4.27 -16.35 7.57
CA ARG A 219 2.85 -16.02 7.70
C ARG A 219 2.12 -16.75 8.80
N VAL A 220 2.46 -18.01 9.09
CA VAL A 220 1.93 -18.68 10.28
C VAL A 220 2.37 -17.92 11.54
N PHE A 221 3.64 -17.57 11.64
CA PHE A 221 4.18 -16.83 12.79
C PHE A 221 3.51 -15.45 12.95
N THR A 222 3.41 -14.65 11.88
CA THR A 222 2.79 -13.32 11.95
C THR A 222 1.31 -13.40 12.28
N SER A 223 0.58 -14.37 11.71
CA SER A 223 -0.84 -14.58 11.99
C SER A 223 -1.09 -14.94 13.45
N VAL A 224 -0.30 -15.87 13.99
CA VAL A 224 -0.42 -16.28 15.41
C VAL A 224 -0.13 -15.10 16.35
N LYS A 225 0.80 -14.22 15.98
CA LYS A 225 1.22 -13.09 16.83
C LYS A 225 0.35 -11.84 16.69
N GLU A 226 -0.22 -11.58 15.51
CA GLU A 226 -0.96 -10.34 15.24
C GLU A 226 -2.47 -10.50 15.11
N THR A 227 -2.99 -11.63 14.63
CA THR A 227 -4.45 -11.81 14.44
C THR A 227 -5.07 -12.72 15.48
N GLY A 228 -4.41 -13.84 15.79
CA GLY A 228 -4.99 -14.90 16.63
C GLY A 228 -6.19 -15.61 15.97
N ASP A 229 -6.44 -15.38 14.67
CA ASP A 229 -7.59 -15.90 13.96
C ASP A 229 -7.33 -17.31 13.40
N ALA A 230 -8.18 -18.26 13.81
CA ALA A 230 -8.01 -19.68 13.46
C ALA A 230 -8.18 -19.96 11.95
N LEU A 231 -9.00 -19.19 11.23
CA LEU A 231 -9.26 -19.40 9.81
C LEU A 231 -8.01 -19.05 8.99
N VAL A 232 -7.42 -17.87 9.23
CA VAL A 232 -6.20 -17.42 8.54
C VAL A 232 -4.99 -18.26 8.94
N ILE A 233 -4.84 -18.57 10.23
CA ILE A 233 -3.76 -19.44 10.71
C ILE A 233 -3.87 -20.83 10.06
N GLY A 234 -5.06 -21.42 10.03
CA GLY A 234 -5.30 -22.72 9.42
C GLY A 234 -4.93 -22.76 7.94
N MET A 235 -5.31 -21.73 7.17
CA MET A 235 -4.94 -21.59 5.76
C MET A 235 -3.42 -21.62 5.54
N TYR A 236 -2.67 -20.83 6.31
CA TYR A 236 -1.21 -20.77 6.18
C TYR A 236 -0.51 -22.04 6.69
N VAL A 237 -1.04 -22.71 7.71
CA VAL A 237 -0.53 -24.01 8.17
C VAL A 237 -0.68 -25.06 7.08
N ILE A 238 -1.87 -25.18 6.48
CA ILE A 238 -2.12 -26.10 5.36
C ILE A 238 -1.19 -25.78 4.18
N SER A 239 -1.06 -24.50 3.84
CA SER A 239 -0.16 -24.05 2.77
C SER A 239 1.31 -24.38 3.05
N THR A 240 1.73 -24.26 4.32
CA THR A 240 3.09 -24.62 4.75
C THR A 240 3.35 -26.11 4.57
N ILE A 241 2.41 -26.97 4.99
CA ILE A 241 2.53 -28.42 4.84
C ILE A 241 2.64 -28.80 3.36
N MET A 242 1.76 -28.26 2.51
CA MET A 242 1.75 -28.57 1.07
C MET A 242 3.03 -28.10 0.37
N ASN A 243 3.49 -26.88 0.64
CA ASN A 243 4.77 -26.38 0.10
C ASN A 243 5.97 -27.19 0.65
N GLY A 244 5.88 -27.69 1.89
CA GLY A 244 6.88 -28.58 2.48
C GLY A 244 6.98 -29.92 1.77
N ILE A 245 5.84 -30.53 1.40
CA ILE A 245 5.80 -31.77 0.61
C ILE A 245 6.47 -31.57 -0.75
N ILE A 246 6.14 -30.48 -1.46
CA ILE A 246 6.76 -30.15 -2.75
C ILE A 246 8.27 -29.94 -2.59
N LEU A 247 8.69 -29.24 -1.53
CA LEU A 247 10.10 -29.03 -1.24
C LEU A 247 10.82 -30.36 -0.97
N ALA A 248 10.18 -31.28 -0.23
CA ALA A 248 10.71 -32.62 0.00
C ALA A 248 10.82 -33.44 -1.31
N GLN A 249 9.83 -33.34 -2.21
CA GLN A 249 9.91 -33.97 -3.54
C GLN A 249 11.11 -33.47 -4.36
N ILE A 250 11.46 -32.19 -4.29
CA ILE A 250 12.66 -31.65 -4.96
C ILE A 250 13.93 -32.32 -4.43
N PHE A 251 14.04 -32.51 -3.11
CA PHE A 251 15.19 -33.18 -2.53
C PHE A 251 15.21 -34.68 -2.83
N TRP A 252 14.04 -35.32 -2.91
CA TRP A 252 13.92 -36.75 -3.20
C TRP A 252 14.29 -37.08 -4.66
N TYR A 253 13.74 -36.34 -5.62
CA TYR A 253 14.00 -36.54 -7.06
C TYR A 253 15.27 -35.84 -7.57
N TRP A 254 16.05 -35.23 -6.68
CA TRP A 254 17.27 -34.48 -6.99
C TRP A 254 18.28 -35.24 -7.86
N ASN A 255 18.40 -36.56 -7.65
CA ASN A 255 19.33 -37.42 -8.39
C ASN A 255 18.81 -37.88 -9.76
N ALA A 256 17.48 -37.89 -9.98
CA ALA A 256 16.88 -38.20 -11.28
C ALA A 256 17.09 -37.03 -12.27
N ASP A 257 16.97 -35.79 -11.79
CA ASP A 257 17.18 -34.57 -12.58
C ASP A 257 18.69 -34.31 -12.90
N ALA A 258 19.60 -34.81 -12.06
CA ALA A 258 21.05 -34.65 -12.25
C ALA A 258 21.63 -35.38 -13.48
N LYS A 259 20.96 -36.42 -14.01
CA LYS A 259 21.39 -37.14 -15.23
C LYS A 259 21.12 -36.35 -16.51
N LYS A 260 20.07 -35.51 -16.56
CA LYS A 260 19.73 -34.68 -17.75
C LYS A 260 20.57 -33.38 -17.84
N GLN A 261 21.01 -32.81 -16.72
CA GLN A 261 21.69 -31.49 -16.70
C GLN A 261 23.22 -31.50 -16.89
N LYS A 262 23.89 -32.66 -16.91
CA LYS A 262 25.35 -32.75 -17.11
C LYS A 262 25.87 -32.12 -18.42
N LYS A 263 25.00 -31.88 -19.40
CA LYS A 263 25.36 -31.30 -20.71
C LYS A 263 25.44 -29.76 -20.72
N HIS A 264 24.82 -29.05 -19.76
CA HIS A 264 24.72 -27.57 -19.75
C HIS A 264 25.68 -26.89 -18.74
N TYR A 265 26.20 -27.64 -17.75
CA TYR A 265 26.96 -27.07 -16.62
C TYR A 265 28.47 -26.94 -16.88
N SER A 266 28.99 -27.37 -18.04
CA SER A 266 30.41 -27.27 -18.39
C SER A 266 30.88 -25.85 -18.74
N ALA A 267 29.96 -24.90 -18.95
CA ALA A 267 30.26 -23.53 -19.39
C ALA A 267 30.46 -22.49 -18.27
N PHE A 268 30.13 -22.80 -17.01
CA PHE A 268 30.17 -21.81 -15.90
C PHE A 268 31.10 -22.23 -14.74
N ARG A 269 32.19 -22.94 -15.06
CA ARG A 269 33.12 -23.50 -14.07
C ARG A 269 34.23 -22.52 -13.62
N GLY A 270 34.28 -21.31 -14.18
CA GLY A 270 35.44 -20.40 -14.06
C GLY A 270 35.47 -19.42 -12.88
N THR A 271 34.36 -19.13 -12.20
CA THR A 271 34.29 -17.87 -11.41
C THR A 271 34.24 -18.02 -9.89
N LEU A 272 34.43 -19.21 -9.29
CA LEU A 272 34.52 -19.29 -7.82
C LEU A 272 35.34 -20.49 -7.34
N LEU A 273 36.64 -20.40 -7.57
CA LEU A 273 37.67 -21.18 -6.85
C LEU A 273 38.22 -20.30 -5.73
N GLY A 274 37.50 -20.25 -4.61
CA GLY A 274 37.94 -19.41 -3.48
C GLY A 274 37.00 -19.39 -2.29
N MET A 275 36.31 -20.49 -1.97
CA MET A 275 35.62 -20.63 -0.69
C MET A 275 35.80 -22.07 -0.18
N GLY A 276 36.57 -22.20 0.91
CA GLY A 276 36.87 -23.47 1.57
C GLY A 276 35.67 -24.12 2.25
N ARG A 277 35.78 -25.43 2.52
CA ARG A 277 34.94 -26.33 3.36
C ARG A 277 33.51 -25.85 3.68
N ILE A 278 32.71 -25.55 2.65
CA ILE A 278 31.25 -25.42 2.75
C ILE A 278 30.65 -26.69 2.14
N SER A 279 29.65 -27.30 2.80
CA SER A 279 29.02 -28.52 2.30
C SER A 279 28.58 -28.34 0.84
N ALA A 280 28.73 -29.37 0.00
CA ALA A 280 28.42 -29.29 -1.43
C ALA A 280 26.98 -28.80 -1.69
N LEU A 281 26.08 -29.08 -0.75
CA LEU A 281 24.68 -28.63 -0.72
C LEU A 281 24.58 -27.11 -0.58
N THR A 282 25.20 -26.55 0.46
CA THR A 282 25.19 -25.09 0.72
C THR A 282 25.84 -24.29 -0.41
N ARG A 283 26.88 -24.82 -1.06
CA ARG A 283 27.51 -24.17 -2.22
C ARG A 283 26.65 -24.21 -3.48
N ARG A 284 25.91 -25.31 -3.73
CA ARG A 284 24.98 -25.39 -4.86
C ARG A 284 23.74 -24.53 -4.64
N PHE A 285 23.26 -24.45 -3.40
CA PHE A 285 22.16 -23.57 -3.03
C PHE A 285 22.55 -22.10 -3.25
N SER A 286 23.71 -21.65 -2.77
CA SER A 286 24.15 -20.26 -2.95
C SER A 286 24.34 -19.88 -4.43
N LEU A 287 24.89 -20.80 -5.25
CA LEU A 287 25.02 -20.59 -6.68
C LEU A 287 23.67 -20.45 -7.38
N ARG A 288 22.72 -21.36 -7.11
CA ARG A 288 21.36 -21.26 -7.66
C ARG A 288 20.67 -19.99 -7.17
N PHE A 289 20.89 -19.59 -5.92
CA PHE A 289 20.29 -18.39 -5.33
C PHE A 289 20.77 -17.14 -6.06
N LEU A 290 22.09 -17.01 -6.27
CA LEU A 290 22.66 -15.94 -7.07
C LEU A 290 22.13 -15.96 -8.51
N GLU A 291 21.98 -17.15 -9.11
CA GLU A 291 21.43 -17.31 -10.47
C GLU A 291 19.95 -16.90 -10.55
N TYR A 292 19.13 -17.26 -9.56
CA TYR A 292 17.74 -16.83 -9.47
C TYR A 292 17.62 -15.31 -9.37
N TRP A 293 18.37 -14.67 -8.46
CA TRP A 293 18.39 -13.21 -8.35
C TRP A 293 18.97 -12.53 -9.59
N LYS A 294 19.97 -13.14 -10.24
CA LYS A 294 20.49 -12.67 -11.52
C LYS A 294 19.44 -12.76 -12.63
N ASN A 295 18.65 -13.83 -12.67
CA ASN A 295 17.57 -14.01 -13.65
C ASN A 295 16.44 -13.01 -13.40
N ILE A 296 16.03 -12.80 -12.15
CA ILE A 296 15.09 -11.73 -11.78
C ILE A 296 15.63 -10.38 -12.26
N GLY A 297 16.87 -10.04 -11.90
CA GLY A 297 17.50 -8.79 -12.35
C GLY A 297 17.58 -8.67 -13.87
N SER A 298 17.80 -9.79 -14.58
CA SER A 298 17.80 -9.84 -16.03
C SER A 298 16.40 -9.60 -16.62
N ASP A 299 15.34 -10.12 -16.00
CA ASP A 299 13.97 -9.86 -16.41
C ASP A 299 13.62 -8.37 -16.26
N TYR A 300 14.00 -7.73 -15.16
CA TYR A 300 13.82 -6.28 -14.99
C TYR A 300 14.66 -5.49 -15.99
N LYS A 301 15.92 -5.91 -16.23
CA LYS A 301 16.77 -5.26 -17.23
C LYS A 301 16.17 -5.35 -18.63
N ALA A 302 15.64 -6.51 -19.02
CA ALA A 302 14.98 -6.69 -20.31
C ALA A 302 13.78 -5.75 -20.43
N VAL A 303 12.96 -5.67 -19.39
CA VAL A 303 11.84 -4.73 -19.30
C VAL A 303 12.30 -3.27 -19.48
N CYS A 304 13.39 -2.85 -18.83
CA CYS A 304 13.93 -1.49 -19.01
C CYS A 304 14.42 -1.24 -20.44
N ILE A 305 15.09 -2.22 -21.06
CA ILE A 305 15.55 -2.12 -22.45
C ILE A 305 14.35 -1.98 -23.40
N ASP A 306 13.28 -2.74 -23.16
CA ASP A 306 12.06 -2.68 -23.95
C ASP A 306 11.36 -1.33 -23.81
N ILE A 307 11.27 -0.78 -22.59
CA ILE A 307 10.73 0.57 -22.36
C ILE A 307 11.53 1.63 -23.12
N ILE A 308 12.86 1.57 -23.11
CA ILE A 308 13.71 2.52 -23.85
C ILE A 308 13.52 2.36 -25.36
N SER A 309 13.47 1.12 -25.84
CA SER A 309 13.25 0.80 -27.26
C SER A 309 11.90 1.34 -27.73
N ASP A 310 10.83 1.10 -26.97
CA ASP A 310 9.49 1.59 -27.29
C ASP A 310 9.37 3.11 -27.17
N SER A 311 10.09 3.71 -26.22
CA SER A 311 10.18 5.17 -26.08
C SER A 311 10.79 5.81 -27.33
N LYS A 312 11.80 5.16 -27.92
CA LYS A 312 12.40 5.60 -29.19
C LYS A 312 11.45 5.43 -30.38
N LYS A 313 10.65 4.35 -30.41
CA LYS A 313 9.68 4.11 -31.49
C LYS A 313 8.51 5.10 -31.48
N LYS A 314 8.06 5.54 -30.30
CA LYS A 314 6.90 6.45 -30.14
C LYS A 314 7.23 7.61 -29.18
N PRO A 315 8.02 8.60 -29.62
CA PRO A 315 8.53 9.66 -28.74
C PRO A 315 7.42 10.55 -28.20
N LEU A 316 6.42 10.92 -29.00
CA LEU A 316 5.35 11.83 -28.57
C LEU A 316 4.48 11.22 -27.45
N LYS A 317 4.10 9.95 -27.59
CA LYS A 317 3.30 9.25 -26.56
C LYS A 317 4.08 9.08 -25.26
N SER A 318 5.37 8.76 -25.38
CA SER A 318 6.24 8.56 -24.21
C SER A 318 6.53 9.89 -23.51
N ALA A 319 6.72 10.96 -24.27
CA ALA A 319 6.84 12.32 -23.74
C ALA A 319 5.57 12.76 -23.01
N ALA A 320 4.37 12.47 -23.56
CA ALA A 320 3.11 12.77 -22.89
C ALA A 320 2.94 12.02 -21.56
N ILE A 321 3.26 10.72 -21.53
CA ILE A 321 3.21 9.91 -20.29
C ILE A 321 4.26 10.40 -19.28
N GLY A 322 5.49 10.68 -19.74
CA GLY A 322 6.56 11.20 -18.89
C GLY A 322 6.22 12.56 -18.30
N ALA A 323 5.64 13.47 -19.09
CA ALA A 323 5.15 14.76 -18.63
C ALA A 323 4.02 14.61 -17.61
N ALA A 324 3.07 13.70 -17.83
CA ALA A 324 2.00 13.42 -16.87
C ALA A 324 2.54 12.90 -15.53
N LEU A 325 3.49 11.96 -15.55
CA LEU A 325 4.14 11.46 -14.34
C LEU A 325 4.96 12.53 -13.62
N ALA A 326 5.68 13.37 -14.37
CA ALA A 326 6.42 14.50 -13.80
C ALA A 326 5.47 15.54 -13.18
N ALA A 327 4.33 15.83 -13.82
CA ALA A 327 3.31 16.72 -13.29
C ALA A 327 2.67 16.17 -12.01
N LEU A 328 2.36 14.87 -11.96
CA LEU A 328 1.85 14.21 -10.75
C LEU A 328 2.89 14.20 -9.63
N ALA A 329 4.15 13.93 -9.94
CA ALA A 329 5.24 14.00 -8.95
C ALA A 329 5.44 15.42 -8.42
N TYR A 330 5.34 16.42 -9.30
CA TYR A 330 5.38 17.83 -8.92
C TYR A 330 4.18 18.20 -8.05
N ALA A 331 2.96 17.79 -8.43
CA ALA A 331 1.73 18.01 -7.66
C ALA A 331 1.82 17.37 -6.26
N TYR A 332 2.29 16.13 -6.16
CA TYR A 332 2.52 15.45 -4.88
C TYR A 332 3.53 16.20 -4.00
N LYS A 333 4.66 16.63 -4.57
CA LYS A 333 5.71 17.35 -3.83
C LYS A 333 5.26 18.74 -3.37
N THR A 334 4.40 19.39 -4.13
CA THR A 334 3.92 20.75 -3.87
C THR A 334 2.52 20.78 -3.26
N ASN A 335 1.95 19.64 -2.87
CA ASN A 335 0.63 19.58 -2.28
C ASN A 335 0.63 20.32 -0.91
N PRO A 336 -0.17 21.39 -0.74
CA PRO A 336 -0.15 22.18 0.50
C PRO A 336 -0.76 21.40 1.67
N ASN A 337 -0.07 21.41 2.81
CA ASN A 337 -0.56 20.74 4.01
C ASN A 337 -1.45 21.68 4.88
N GLU A 338 -1.99 21.15 5.98
CA GLU A 338 -2.79 21.92 6.93
C GLU A 338 -2.05 23.15 7.49
N ARG A 339 -0.74 23.05 7.75
CA ARG A 339 0.05 24.21 8.22
C ARG A 339 0.18 25.27 7.14
N ASP A 340 0.38 24.87 5.89
CA ASP A 340 0.46 25.80 4.77
C ASP A 340 -0.87 26.58 4.61
N MET A 341 -2.01 25.91 4.83
CA MET A 341 -3.32 26.55 4.90
C MET A 341 -3.39 27.62 6.00
N LEU A 342 -2.97 27.27 7.22
CA LEU A 342 -2.99 28.19 8.35
C LEU A 342 -2.01 29.36 8.18
N ASN A 343 -0.83 29.10 7.62
CA ASN A 343 0.16 30.13 7.29
C ASN A 343 -0.38 31.08 6.23
N THR A 344 -0.92 30.57 5.12
CA THR A 344 -1.54 31.41 4.08
C THR A 344 -2.66 32.27 4.67
N LEU A 345 -3.54 31.69 5.50
CA LEU A 345 -4.60 32.45 6.14
C LEU A 345 -4.06 33.58 7.03
N THR A 346 -2.96 33.32 7.75
CA THR A 346 -2.31 34.31 8.62
C THR A 346 -1.65 35.43 7.80
N GLU A 347 -0.93 35.09 6.73
CA GLU A 347 -0.32 36.05 5.81
C GLU A 347 -1.38 36.96 5.17
N ARG A 348 -2.50 36.39 4.71
CA ARG A 348 -3.61 37.15 4.13
C ARG A 348 -4.29 38.08 5.15
N ARG A 349 -4.46 37.63 6.40
CA ARG A 349 -4.93 38.51 7.49
C ARG A 349 -3.95 39.66 7.73
N GLN A 350 -2.65 39.39 7.76
CA GLN A 350 -1.65 40.42 7.96
C GLN A 350 -1.70 41.46 6.83
N ALA A 351 -1.93 41.05 5.58
CA ALA A 351 -2.12 41.98 4.46
C ALA A 351 -3.34 42.89 4.66
N MET A 352 -4.49 42.35 5.10
CA MET A 352 -5.70 43.15 5.36
C MET A 352 -5.50 44.15 6.51
N VAL A 353 -4.78 43.75 7.56
CA VAL A 353 -4.53 44.63 8.73
C VAL A 353 -3.71 45.88 8.35
N LEU A 354 -2.91 45.82 7.29
CA LEU A 354 -2.13 46.97 6.81
C LEU A 354 -2.97 47.99 6.04
N LEU A 355 -4.18 47.61 5.59
CA LEU A 355 -5.07 48.47 4.84
C LEU A 355 -6.11 49.11 5.78
N PRO A 356 -6.49 50.38 5.58
CA PRO A 356 -7.66 50.97 6.22
C PRO A 356 -8.94 50.23 5.85
N ASN A 357 -9.85 50.07 6.80
CA ASN A 357 -11.12 49.36 6.59
C ASN A 357 -12.00 49.98 5.48
N SER A 358 -11.81 51.25 5.13
CA SER A 358 -12.59 51.92 4.07
C SER A 358 -12.33 51.35 2.68
N ILE A 359 -11.11 50.88 2.42
CA ILE A 359 -10.70 50.36 1.11
C ILE A 359 -10.67 48.82 1.06
N HIS A 360 -11.17 48.14 2.10
CA HIS A 360 -11.21 46.69 2.12
C HIS A 360 -12.25 46.16 1.13
N ASN A 361 -11.87 45.14 0.37
CA ASN A 361 -12.83 44.40 -0.44
C ASN A 361 -13.70 43.47 0.44
N ALA A 362 -15.02 43.64 0.36
CA ALA A 362 -15.98 42.86 1.16
C ALA A 362 -15.92 41.33 0.89
N GLU A 363 -15.51 40.89 -0.30
CA GLU A 363 -15.30 39.47 -0.60
C GLU A 363 -14.10 38.90 0.17
N SER A 364 -12.98 39.63 0.18
CA SER A 364 -11.77 39.26 0.94
C SER A 364 -12.07 39.15 2.43
N ASP A 365 -12.81 40.11 2.98
CA ASP A 365 -13.22 40.10 4.39
C ASP A 365 -14.13 38.93 4.73
N ARG A 366 -15.13 38.64 3.89
CA ARG A 366 -16.00 37.47 4.09
C ARG A 366 -15.21 36.17 3.98
N ALA A 367 -14.25 36.08 3.06
CA ALA A 367 -13.41 34.91 2.88
C ALA A 367 -12.53 34.62 4.10
N LEU A 368 -11.94 35.65 4.72
CA LEU A 368 -11.20 35.53 5.97
C LEU A 368 -12.10 35.23 7.17
N THR A 369 -13.20 35.98 7.31
CA THR A 369 -14.11 35.87 8.46
C THR A 369 -14.74 34.48 8.53
N SER A 370 -15.25 33.97 7.40
CA SER A 370 -15.86 32.64 7.33
C SER A 370 -14.86 31.53 7.70
N ARG A 371 -13.63 31.56 7.17
CA ARG A 371 -12.57 30.59 7.50
C ARG A 371 -12.16 30.67 8.97
N THR A 372 -12.07 31.89 9.53
CA THR A 372 -11.80 32.11 10.95
C THR A 372 -12.89 31.50 11.83
N LEU A 373 -14.16 31.72 11.47
CA LEU A 373 -15.30 31.16 12.16
C LEU A 373 -15.25 29.62 12.15
N TYR A 374 -15.00 29.01 10.99
CA TYR A 374 -14.91 27.55 10.87
C TYR A 374 -13.74 26.96 11.66
N LEU A 375 -12.59 27.64 11.69
CA LEU A 375 -11.44 27.23 12.51
C LEU A 375 -11.75 27.30 14.01
N ASN A 376 -12.33 28.41 14.47
CA ASN A 376 -12.68 28.60 15.88
C ASN A 376 -13.73 27.59 16.37
N GLN A 377 -14.59 27.11 15.47
CA GLN A 377 -15.60 26.09 15.77
C GLN A 377 -15.08 24.65 15.53
N HIS A 378 -13.80 24.45 15.23
CA HIS A 378 -13.22 23.15 14.85
C HIS A 378 -13.97 22.42 13.71
N ARG A 379 -14.55 23.22 12.79
CA ARG A 379 -15.35 22.76 11.65
C ARG A 379 -14.63 22.84 10.31
N LEU A 380 -13.45 23.48 10.26
CA LEU A 380 -12.61 23.46 9.07
C LEU A 380 -11.68 22.24 9.12
N GLU A 381 -11.84 21.33 8.16
CA GLU A 381 -11.05 20.11 8.07
C GLU A 381 -10.20 20.09 6.80
N HIS A 382 -8.91 19.79 6.97
CA HIS A 382 -7.99 19.51 5.87
C HIS A 382 -8.05 18.02 5.50
N ILE A 383 -8.18 17.74 4.21
CA ILE A 383 -8.05 16.39 3.65
C ILE A 383 -6.93 16.39 2.61
N ASP A 384 -5.93 15.54 2.82
CA ASP A 384 -4.86 15.27 1.87
C ASP A 384 -5.28 14.19 0.86
N CYS A 385 -5.40 14.55 -0.42
CA CYS A 385 -5.72 13.64 -1.52
C CYS A 385 -4.47 13.21 -2.33
N TYR A 386 -3.28 13.26 -1.71
CA TYR A 386 -1.95 12.99 -2.29
C TYR A 386 -1.48 14.02 -3.32
N PHE A 387 -2.25 14.29 -4.37
CA PHE A 387 -1.86 15.22 -5.45
C PHE A 387 -2.44 16.62 -5.28
N PHE A 388 -3.45 16.77 -4.43
CA PHE A 388 -4.10 18.02 -4.07
C PHE A 388 -4.67 17.88 -2.66
N SER A 389 -5.04 19.00 -2.08
CA SER A 389 -5.63 19.09 -0.75
C SER A 389 -6.97 19.79 -0.80
N LEU A 390 -7.87 19.40 0.07
CA LEU A 390 -9.19 20.02 0.21
C LEU A 390 -9.33 20.62 1.60
N ALA A 391 -9.86 21.84 1.67
CA ALA A 391 -10.35 22.43 2.91
C ALA A 391 -11.88 22.32 2.90
N LEU A 392 -12.42 21.54 3.82
CA LEU A 392 -13.85 21.25 3.93
C LEU A 392 -14.44 21.88 5.18
N ARG A 393 -15.65 22.41 5.06
CA ARG A 393 -16.48 22.85 6.18
C ARG A 393 -17.39 21.72 6.62
N ARG A 394 -17.30 21.31 7.89
CA ARG A 394 -18.23 20.37 8.50
C ARG A 394 -19.46 21.09 9.08
N PRO A 395 -20.64 20.45 9.13
CA PRO A 395 -21.83 21.03 9.77
C PRO A 395 -21.68 21.15 11.29
N HIS A 396 -20.95 20.24 11.92
CA HIS A 396 -20.73 20.17 13.37
C HIS A 396 -19.25 20.00 13.69
N ASP A 397 -18.86 20.35 14.92
CA ASP A 397 -17.53 20.08 15.49
C ASP A 397 -17.30 18.56 15.54
N LYS A 398 -16.05 18.13 15.32
CA LYS A 398 -15.62 16.72 15.37
C LYS A 398 -15.91 16.06 16.72
N HIS A 399 -15.96 16.81 17.81
CA HIS A 399 -16.17 16.30 19.16
C HIS A 399 -17.65 16.23 19.57
N VAL A 400 -18.57 16.75 18.76
CA VAL A 400 -19.99 16.83 19.10
C VAL A 400 -20.72 15.52 18.80
N GLN A 401 -21.29 14.91 19.85
CA GLN A 401 -22.03 13.63 19.79
C GLN A 401 -23.54 13.80 20.01
N VAL A 402 -24.16 14.77 19.34
CA VAL A 402 -25.63 14.94 19.38
C VAL A 402 -26.29 13.98 18.40
N TYR A 403 -27.53 13.58 18.66
CA TYR A 403 -28.30 12.68 17.77
C TYR A 403 -28.23 13.12 16.29
N HIS A 404 -28.39 14.42 16.04
CA HIS A 404 -28.35 15.01 14.70
C HIS A 404 -26.98 14.86 13.99
N SER A 405 -25.87 14.72 14.74
CA SER A 405 -24.54 14.49 14.14
C SER A 405 -24.21 13.01 13.94
N GLN A 406 -24.96 12.10 14.57
CA GLN A 406 -24.71 10.65 14.55
C GLN A 406 -25.63 9.88 13.60
N ASP A 407 -26.86 10.37 13.37
CA ASP A 407 -27.86 9.68 12.55
C ASP A 407 -27.46 9.61 11.06
N PRO A 408 -27.21 8.41 10.49
CA PRO A 408 -26.85 8.24 9.09
C PRO A 408 -27.95 8.67 8.11
N ASN A 409 -29.23 8.67 8.54
CA ASN A 409 -30.37 9.00 7.70
C ASN A 409 -30.54 10.51 7.48
N LEU A 410 -30.00 11.32 8.39
CA LEU A 410 -29.99 12.78 8.28
C LEU A 410 -28.83 13.28 7.41
N ARG A 411 -27.85 12.43 7.09
CA ARG A 411 -26.71 12.80 6.27
C ARG A 411 -27.10 12.83 4.80
N ASN A 412 -26.85 13.95 4.13
CA ASN A 412 -27.01 14.05 2.69
C ASN A 412 -26.14 13.01 1.95
N SER A 413 -26.50 12.75 0.70
CA SER A 413 -25.67 11.91 -0.17
C SER A 413 -24.23 12.41 -0.17
N TRP A 414 -23.28 11.53 0.09
CA TRP A 414 -21.88 11.89 0.37
C TRP A 414 -21.25 12.78 -0.71
N TRP A 415 -21.60 12.56 -1.98
CA TRP A 415 -21.15 13.37 -3.10
C TRP A 415 -21.66 14.80 -3.05
N ARG A 416 -22.94 14.99 -2.72
CA ARG A 416 -23.53 16.34 -2.58
C ARG A 416 -22.95 17.06 -1.38
N ASP A 417 -22.78 16.34 -0.27
CA ASP A 417 -22.19 16.88 0.95
C ASP A 417 -20.73 17.30 0.73
N LEU A 418 -19.94 16.49 0.03
CA LEU A 418 -18.56 16.81 -0.31
C LEU A 418 -18.48 18.11 -1.14
N TRP A 419 -19.18 18.18 -2.28
CA TRP A 419 -19.14 19.36 -3.15
C TRP A 419 -19.70 20.62 -2.49
N GLY A 420 -20.75 20.50 -1.67
CA GLY A 420 -21.33 21.63 -0.93
C GLY A 420 -20.51 22.10 0.27
N SER A 421 -19.53 21.29 0.71
CA SER A 421 -18.68 21.56 1.87
C SER A 421 -17.30 22.10 1.51
N ILE A 422 -16.92 22.13 0.23
CA ILE A 422 -15.61 22.64 -0.19
C ILE A 422 -15.53 24.15 0.08
N VAL A 423 -14.57 24.53 0.92
CA VAL A 423 -14.20 25.92 1.21
C VAL A 423 -13.02 26.34 0.35
N ASP A 424 -12.03 25.45 0.18
CA ASP A 424 -10.83 25.73 -0.60
C ASP A 424 -10.23 24.46 -1.24
N VAL A 425 -9.52 24.67 -2.34
CA VAL A 425 -8.78 23.64 -3.06
C VAL A 425 -7.32 24.06 -3.11
N GLY A 426 -6.46 23.21 -2.56
CA GLY A 426 -5.02 23.39 -2.54
C GLY A 426 -4.35 22.50 -3.59
N ALA A 427 -3.62 23.08 -4.52
CA ALA A 427 -2.77 22.34 -5.45
C ALA A 427 -1.57 23.18 -5.87
N PHE A 428 -0.48 22.53 -6.28
CA PHE A 428 0.72 23.21 -6.78
C PHE A 428 1.28 24.30 -5.84
N GLY A 429 1.19 24.08 -4.52
CA GLY A 429 1.70 24.97 -3.47
C GLY A 429 0.81 26.18 -3.19
N ARG A 430 -0.42 26.21 -3.69
CA ARG A 430 -1.32 27.37 -3.57
C ARG A 430 -2.74 26.94 -3.20
N TRP A 431 -3.40 27.77 -2.39
CA TRP A 431 -4.83 27.69 -2.10
C TRP A 431 -5.59 28.58 -3.08
N TYR A 432 -6.42 28.00 -3.94
CA TYR A 432 -6.96 28.70 -5.10
C TYR A 432 -8.10 29.66 -4.76
N TYR A 433 -9.08 29.25 -3.94
CA TYR A 433 -10.23 30.12 -3.67
C TYR A 433 -9.85 31.29 -2.78
N LEU A 434 -9.04 31.06 -1.73
CA LEU A 434 -8.54 32.15 -0.90
C LEU A 434 -7.65 33.12 -1.70
N ASN A 435 -6.72 32.62 -2.52
CA ASN A 435 -5.89 33.52 -3.32
C ASN A 435 -6.72 34.34 -4.32
N ARG A 436 -7.75 33.74 -4.93
CA ARG A 436 -8.64 34.44 -5.87
C ARG A 436 -9.39 35.57 -5.18
N SER A 437 -9.92 35.37 -3.97
CA SER A 437 -10.57 36.45 -3.22
C SER A 437 -9.63 37.62 -2.93
N PHE A 438 -8.31 37.36 -2.90
CA PHE A 438 -7.26 38.33 -2.59
C PHE A 438 -6.62 38.98 -3.84
N GLU A 439 -7.17 38.82 -5.05
CA GLU A 439 -6.63 39.47 -6.25
C GLU A 439 -6.81 41.00 -6.20
N ASN A 440 -7.97 41.49 -5.74
CA ASN A 440 -8.33 42.92 -5.64
C ASN A 440 -8.76 43.28 -4.19
N TYR A 441 -7.99 42.83 -3.20
CA TYR A 441 -8.34 42.97 -1.77
C TYR A 441 -8.33 44.42 -1.25
N ASP A 442 -7.67 45.32 -1.97
CA ASP A 442 -7.49 46.75 -1.72
C ASP A 442 -8.43 47.66 -2.51
N ILE A 443 -9.38 47.07 -3.25
CA ILE A 443 -10.38 47.81 -4.02
C ILE A 443 -11.76 47.56 -3.39
N ASN A 444 -12.36 48.63 -2.87
CA ASN A 444 -13.74 48.62 -2.43
C ASN A 444 -14.67 49.02 -3.59
N GLU A 445 -15.35 48.04 -4.17
CA GLU A 445 -16.27 48.27 -5.31
C GLU A 445 -17.48 49.14 -4.93
N ASP A 446 -17.87 49.17 -3.65
CA ASP A 446 -19.03 49.94 -3.19
C ASP A 446 -18.80 51.46 -3.35
N GLU A 447 -17.56 51.94 -3.22
CA GLU A 447 -17.21 53.36 -3.41
C GLU A 447 -17.48 53.84 -4.85
N PHE A 448 -17.29 52.97 -5.84
CA PHE A 448 -17.49 53.34 -7.25
C PHE A 448 -18.97 53.33 -7.67
N ILE A 449 -19.81 52.58 -6.96
CA ILE A 449 -21.26 52.52 -7.18
C ILE A 449 -21.93 53.81 -6.68
N GLU A 450 -21.47 54.35 -5.55
CA GLU A 450 -21.97 55.63 -5.04
C GLU A 450 -21.67 56.79 -6.00
N HIS A 451 -20.44 56.87 -6.52
CA HIS A 451 -20.05 57.93 -7.45
C HIS A 451 -20.76 57.86 -8.81
N THR A 452 -21.09 56.67 -9.30
CA THR A 452 -21.86 56.54 -10.57
C THR A 452 -23.30 56.99 -10.38
N ASN A 453 -23.93 56.69 -9.25
CA ASN A 453 -25.29 57.13 -8.95
C ASN A 453 -25.38 58.65 -8.76
N ASP A 454 -24.41 59.28 -8.07
CA ASP A 454 -24.34 60.74 -7.89
C ASP A 454 -24.09 61.51 -9.19
N SER A 455 -23.46 60.89 -10.20
CA SER A 455 -23.24 61.51 -11.52
C SER A 455 -24.45 61.42 -12.47
N THR A 456 -25.45 60.60 -12.11
CA THR A 456 -26.69 60.39 -12.89
C THR A 456 -27.93 61.08 -12.29
N SER A 457 -27.80 61.68 -11.10
CA SER A 457 -28.77 62.60 -10.49
C SER A 457 -28.40 64.04 -10.77
#